data_AF-A0A976E651-F1
#
_entry.id   AF-A0A976E651-F1
#
_cell.length_a   1.000
_cell.length_b   1.000
_cell.length_c   1.000
_cell.angle_alpha   90.00
_cell.angle_beta   90.00
_cell.angle_gamma   90.00
#
_symmetry.space_group_name_H-M   'P 1'
#
loop_
_entity.id
_entity.type
_entity.pdbx_description
1 polymer ?
#
loop_
_entity_poly.entity_id
_entity_poly.type
_entity_poly.pdbx_seq_one_letter_code
_entity_poly.pdbx_strand_id
1 'polypeptide(L)'
;MFALFFSVLPAVAQALVLECTLPQTSSGGGYVTETYVLQYDESTGKALASDGLIMYVHDAPIEAKVSEDTKKKLVLSWSVQITNRTGQQTKMRFRAVYFRDTKQVTIRATPGGYDNSFEARGTCKSI
;
A
#
# COMPACT_ATOMS: atom_id res chain seq x y z
N MET A 1 15.86 -15.75 -50.35
CA MET A 1 15.35 -14.66 -49.49
C MET A 1 14.77 -15.32 -48.23
N PHE A 2 15.52 -15.36 -47.13
CA PHE A 2 15.10 -16.04 -45.89
C PHE A 2 14.33 -15.03 -45.01
N ALA A 3 13.05 -15.31 -44.75
CA ALA A 3 12.22 -14.49 -43.87
C ALA A 3 12.45 -14.93 -42.41
N LEU A 4 13.06 -14.07 -41.60
CA LEU A 4 13.20 -14.27 -40.15
C LEU A 4 11.89 -13.87 -39.47
N PHE A 5 11.14 -14.87 -38.98
CA PHE A 5 10.01 -14.67 -38.08
C PHE A 5 10.54 -14.36 -36.66
N PHE A 6 10.57 -13.07 -36.30
CA PHE A 6 10.79 -12.65 -34.91
C PHE A 6 9.49 -12.86 -34.12
N SER A 7 9.44 -13.90 -33.31
CA SER A 7 8.34 -14.12 -32.36
C SER A 7 8.53 -13.21 -31.15
N VAL A 8 7.72 -12.16 -31.03
CA VAL A 8 7.70 -11.30 -29.86
C VAL A 8 6.91 -12.02 -28.75
N LEU A 9 7.60 -12.52 -27.73
CA LEU A 9 6.94 -13.02 -26.52
C LEU A 9 6.40 -11.81 -25.73
N PRO A 10 5.13 -11.81 -25.31
CA PRO A 10 4.61 -10.76 -24.45
C PRO A 10 5.37 -10.82 -23.13
N ALA A 11 6.02 -9.72 -22.76
CA ALA A 11 6.57 -9.57 -21.42
C ALA A 11 5.40 -9.58 -20.44
N VAL A 12 5.28 -10.65 -19.66
CA VAL A 12 4.39 -10.68 -18.50
C VAL A 12 4.97 -9.68 -17.52
N ALA A 13 4.41 -8.47 -17.49
CA ALA A 13 4.75 -7.48 -16.47
C ALA A 13 4.40 -8.11 -15.11
N GLN A 14 5.44 -8.43 -14.33
CA GLN A 14 5.24 -8.94 -12.97
C GLN A 14 4.77 -7.79 -12.10
N ALA A 15 3.60 -7.96 -11.47
CA ALA A 15 3.15 -7.03 -10.45
C ALA A 15 4.19 -6.98 -9.31
N LEU A 16 4.59 -5.78 -8.91
CA LEU A 16 5.44 -5.56 -7.76
C LEU A 16 4.64 -5.89 -6.50
N VAL A 17 5.05 -6.92 -5.76
CA VAL A 17 4.47 -7.26 -4.46
C VAL A 17 5.48 -6.95 -3.37
N LEU A 18 5.09 -6.09 -2.44
CA LEU A 18 5.92 -5.63 -1.33
C LEU A 18 5.33 -6.15 -0.02
N GLU A 19 6.13 -6.86 0.76
CA GLU A 19 5.86 -7.11 2.18
C GLU A 19 6.64 -6.07 2.98
N CYS A 20 5.92 -5.22 3.71
CA CYS A 20 6.46 -4.13 4.48
C CYS A 20 6.29 -4.40 5.98
N THR A 21 7.36 -4.24 6.75
CA THR A 21 7.39 -4.41 8.19
C THR A 21 7.65 -3.06 8.85
N LEU A 22 6.77 -2.65 9.76
CA LEU A 22 6.85 -1.42 10.53
C LEU A 22 6.90 -1.76 12.03
N PRO A 23 7.89 -1.26 12.78
CA PRO A 23 7.93 -1.44 14.22
C PRO A 23 6.68 -0.84 14.87
N GLN A 24 6.10 -1.57 15.82
CA GLN A 24 5.00 -1.06 16.63
C GLN A 24 5.51 0.07 17.52
N THR A 25 4.98 1.27 17.29
CA THR A 25 5.33 2.48 18.04
C THR A 25 4.06 3.20 18.46
N SER A 26 4.14 4.00 19.53
CA SER A 26 3.02 4.85 19.96
C SER A 26 2.58 5.85 18.89
N SER A 27 3.49 6.27 18.01
CA SER A 27 3.22 7.16 16.87
C SER A 27 2.24 6.57 15.84
N GLY A 28 2.13 5.23 15.76
CA GLY A 28 1.16 4.54 14.92
C GLY A 28 -0.27 4.57 15.46
N GLY A 29 -0.48 5.00 16.71
CA GLY A 29 -1.79 5.25 17.32
C GLY A 29 -2.72 4.03 17.39
N GLY A 30 -2.19 2.81 17.18
CA GLY A 30 -2.99 1.58 17.05
C GLY A 30 -3.72 1.42 15.71
N TYR A 31 -3.55 2.36 14.76
CA TYR A 31 -4.17 2.29 13.44
C TYR A 31 -3.20 1.89 12.33
N VAL A 32 -1.90 2.11 12.53
CA VAL A 32 -0.84 1.64 11.63
C VAL A 32 -0.34 0.29 12.14
N THR A 33 -0.59 -0.77 11.37
CA THR A 33 -0.26 -2.15 11.76
C THR A 33 1.21 -2.49 11.51
N GLU A 34 1.64 -3.64 12.00
CA GLU A 34 3.04 -4.07 11.88
C GLU A 34 3.41 -4.54 10.47
N THR A 35 2.49 -5.23 9.78
CA THR A 35 2.75 -5.78 8.45
C THR A 35 1.74 -5.25 7.44
N TYR A 36 2.26 -4.82 6.30
CA TYR A 36 1.49 -4.45 5.11
C TYR A 36 1.93 -5.29 3.92
N VAL A 37 0.99 -5.72 3.08
CA VAL A 37 1.26 -6.24 1.75
C VAL A 37 0.70 -5.26 0.73
N LEU A 38 1.58 -4.71 -0.12
CA LEU A 38 1.24 -3.73 -1.15
C LEU A 38 1.52 -4.36 -2.52
N GLN A 39 0.50 -4.45 -3.36
CA GLN A 39 0.62 -4.96 -4.72
C GLN A 39 0.48 -3.80 -5.70
N TYR A 40 1.33 -3.75 -6.73
CA TYR A 40 1.27 -2.74 -7.78
C TYR A 40 1.59 -3.34 -9.15
N ASP A 41 0.62 -3.33 -10.05
CA ASP A 41 0.80 -3.66 -11.45
C ASP A 41 1.17 -2.38 -12.23
N GLU A 42 2.45 -2.27 -12.61
CA GLU A 42 2.98 -1.14 -13.37
C GLU A 42 2.35 -1.02 -14.77
N SER A 43 1.87 -2.13 -15.36
CA SER A 43 1.30 -2.13 -16.71
C SER A 43 -0.13 -1.57 -16.74
N THR A 44 -0.92 -1.86 -15.71
CA THR A 44 -2.32 -1.39 -15.63
C THR A 44 -2.50 -0.20 -14.70
N GLY A 45 -1.48 0.15 -13.91
CA GLY A 45 -1.57 1.17 -12.87
C GLY A 45 -2.43 0.75 -11.66
N LYS A 46 -2.76 -0.53 -11.52
CA LYS A 46 -3.65 -1.02 -10.46
C LYS A 46 -2.85 -1.36 -9.22
N ALA A 47 -3.38 -1.04 -8.05
CA ALA A 47 -2.73 -1.41 -6.78
C ALA A 47 -3.73 -1.95 -5.77
N LEU A 48 -3.25 -2.85 -4.91
CA LEU A 48 -3.99 -3.40 -3.78
C LEU A 48 -3.19 -3.16 -2.49
N ALA A 49 -3.91 -2.92 -1.40
CA ALA A 49 -3.35 -2.86 -0.05
C ALA A 49 -4.01 -3.91 0.84
N SER A 50 -3.21 -4.53 1.69
CA SER A 50 -3.65 -5.48 2.70
C SER A 50 -2.84 -5.29 3.97
N ASP A 51 -3.52 -5.36 5.11
CA ASP A 51 -2.93 -5.36 6.45
C ASP A 51 -3.92 -6.01 7.44
N GLY A 52 -3.56 -6.09 8.72
CA GLY A 52 -4.45 -6.68 9.73
C GLY A 52 -5.78 -5.94 9.90
N LEU A 53 -5.81 -4.62 9.70
CA LEU A 53 -7.02 -3.81 9.82
C LEU A 53 -7.95 -4.01 8.63
N ILE A 54 -7.41 -4.00 7.42
CA ILE A 54 -8.13 -4.24 6.17
C ILE A 54 -8.74 -5.63 6.21
N MET A 55 -7.96 -6.65 6.59
CA MET A 55 -8.48 -8.02 6.69
C MET A 55 -9.57 -8.14 7.76
N TYR A 56 -9.44 -7.44 8.89
CA TYR A 56 -10.48 -7.42 9.91
C TYR A 56 -11.78 -6.74 9.44
N VAL A 57 -11.71 -5.71 8.60
CA VAL A 57 -12.87 -4.92 8.16
C VAL A 57 -13.52 -5.45 6.88
N HIS A 58 -12.72 -6.00 5.95
CA HIS A 58 -13.14 -6.30 4.58
C HIS A 58 -12.96 -7.77 4.18
N ASP A 59 -12.32 -8.61 5.00
CA ASP A 59 -11.98 -10.02 4.70
C ASP A 59 -11.15 -10.26 3.43
N ALA A 60 -10.68 -9.19 2.78
CA ALA A 60 -9.90 -9.23 1.55
C ALA A 60 -9.04 -7.97 1.38
N PRO A 61 -7.95 -8.03 0.58
CA PRO A 61 -7.23 -6.84 0.12
C PRO A 61 -8.16 -5.86 -0.60
N ILE A 62 -7.91 -4.56 -0.43
CA ILE A 62 -8.72 -3.50 -1.05
C ILE A 62 -7.92 -2.73 -2.10
N GLU A 63 -8.62 -2.09 -3.02
CA GLU A 63 -8.02 -1.22 -4.01
C GLU A 63 -7.31 -0.03 -3.36
N ALA A 64 -6.08 0.20 -3.79
CA ALA A 64 -5.30 1.38 -3.46
C ALA A 64 -5.15 2.25 -4.71
N LYS A 65 -5.30 3.56 -4.52
CA LYS A 65 -5.03 4.54 -5.56
C LYS A 65 -3.53 4.86 -5.59
N VAL A 66 -2.91 4.71 -6.75
CA VAL A 66 -1.58 5.23 -7.05
C VAL A 66 -1.68 6.73 -7.27
N SER A 67 -1.01 7.51 -6.42
CA SER A 67 -1.02 8.99 -6.50
C SER A 67 0.29 9.56 -7.05
N GLU A 68 1.36 8.77 -7.00
CA GLU A 68 2.64 9.11 -7.60
C GLU A 68 3.39 7.80 -7.88
N ASP A 69 3.90 7.66 -9.10
CA ASP A 69 4.82 6.61 -9.48
C ASP A 69 6.02 7.20 -10.22
N THR A 70 7.19 7.05 -9.65
CA THR A 70 8.45 7.55 -10.20
C THR A 70 9.56 6.54 -9.96
N LYS A 71 10.70 6.72 -10.62
CA LYS A 71 11.91 5.93 -10.36
C LYS A 71 12.36 5.98 -8.89
N LYS A 72 12.02 7.05 -8.14
CA LYS A 72 12.45 7.24 -6.75
C LYS A 72 11.47 6.66 -5.73
N LYS A 73 10.17 6.79 -6.00
CA LYS A 73 9.11 6.44 -5.04
C LYS A 73 7.81 6.03 -5.69
N LEU A 74 7.07 5.18 -4.99
CA LEU A 74 5.70 4.80 -5.24
C LEU A 74 4.83 5.31 -4.08
N VAL A 75 3.73 5.99 -4.38
CA VAL A 75 2.81 6.51 -3.37
C VAL A 75 1.41 5.93 -3.58
N LEU A 76 0.96 5.19 -2.58
CA LEU A 76 -0.35 4.54 -2.56
C LEU A 76 -1.24 5.20 -1.51
N SER A 77 -2.54 5.22 -1.77
CA SER A 77 -3.53 5.73 -0.83
C SER A 77 -4.80 4.89 -0.86
N TRP A 78 -5.39 4.66 0.31
CA TRP A 78 -6.65 3.93 0.45
C TRP A 78 -7.44 4.48 1.63
N SER A 79 -8.65 3.99 1.82
CA SER A 79 -9.47 4.35 2.97
C SER A 79 -10.17 3.13 3.55
N VAL A 80 -10.25 3.09 4.87
CA VAL A 80 -10.96 2.04 5.61
C VAL A 80 -12.04 2.72 6.45
N GLN A 81 -13.26 2.19 6.41
CA GLN A 81 -14.35 2.65 7.27
C GLN A 81 -14.26 1.88 8.59
N ILE A 82 -13.92 2.56 9.68
CA ILE A 82 -13.77 1.93 11.00
C ILE A 82 -14.99 2.28 11.84
N THR A 83 -15.49 1.30 12.59
CA THR A 83 -16.54 1.52 13.60
C THR A 83 -15.96 1.29 14.98
N ASN A 84 -16.08 2.27 15.88
CA ASN A 84 -15.61 2.13 17.25
C ASN A 84 -16.62 1.36 18.12
N ARG A 85 -16.28 1.10 19.38
CA ARG A 85 -17.14 0.36 20.33
C ARG A 85 -18.49 1.03 20.61
N THR A 86 -18.61 2.33 20.39
CA THR A 86 -19.86 3.09 20.59
C THR A 86 -20.71 3.16 19.31
N GLY A 87 -20.31 2.46 18.23
CA GLY A 87 -20.99 2.47 16.94
C GLY A 87 -20.68 3.69 16.07
N GLN A 88 -19.78 4.57 16.49
CA GLN A 88 -19.37 5.72 15.69
C GLN A 88 -18.50 5.26 14.52
N GLN A 89 -18.87 5.71 13.33
CA GLN A 89 -18.17 5.42 12.09
C GLN A 89 -17.19 6.54 11.75
N THR A 90 -15.94 6.18 11.46
CA THR A 90 -14.89 7.11 11.04
C THR A 90 -14.18 6.57 9.81
N LYS A 91 -14.11 7.39 8.74
CA LYS A 91 -13.32 7.07 7.56
C LYS A 91 -11.85 7.37 7.83
N MET A 92 -11.04 6.33 7.93
CA MET A 92 -9.59 6.45 8.09
C MET A 92 -8.92 6.49 6.71
N ARG A 93 -8.14 7.54 6.44
CA ARG A 93 -7.39 7.69 5.19
C ARG A 93 -5.94 7.26 5.42
N PHE A 94 -5.46 6.35 4.59
CA PHE A 94 -4.10 5.85 4.65
C PHE A 94 -3.30 6.34 3.45
N ARG A 95 -2.01 6.58 3.68
CA ARG A 95 -1.05 6.92 2.64
C ARG A 95 0.28 6.21 2.89
N ALA A 96 0.71 5.41 1.92
CA ALA A 96 2.02 4.79 1.89
C ALA A 96 2.95 5.57 0.96
N VAL A 97 4.18 5.82 1.41
CA VAL A 97 5.28 6.30 0.56
C VAL A 97 6.38 5.27 0.62
N TYR A 98 6.57 4.53 -0.45
CA TYR A 98 7.66 3.56 -0.60
C TYR A 98 8.79 4.18 -1.41
N PHE A 99 9.99 4.22 -0.86
CA PHE A 99 11.21 4.69 -1.51
C PHE A 99 11.93 3.51 -2.15
N ARG A 100 12.03 3.53 -3.49
CA ARG A 100 12.52 2.38 -4.27
C ARG A 100 14.00 2.07 -4.02
N ASP A 101 14.82 3.09 -3.75
CA ASP A 101 16.27 2.95 -3.56
C ASP A 101 16.60 2.35 -2.18
N THR A 102 16.03 2.91 -1.12
CA THR A 102 16.32 2.51 0.27
C THR A 102 15.43 1.39 0.78
N LYS A 103 14.40 1.03 0.01
CA LYS A 103 13.34 0.09 0.41
C LYS A 103 12.57 0.51 1.66
N GLN A 104 12.67 1.78 2.05
CA GLN A 104 11.96 2.33 3.20
C GLN A 104 10.51 2.62 2.84
N VAL A 105 9.62 2.49 3.83
CA VAL A 105 8.23 2.91 3.71
C VAL A 105 7.82 3.79 4.87
N THR A 106 7.03 4.81 4.56
CA THR A 106 6.28 5.59 5.56
C THR A 106 4.79 5.35 5.35
N ILE A 107 4.10 4.89 6.39
CA ILE A 107 2.64 4.76 6.40
C ILE A 107 2.07 5.83 7.32
N ARG A 108 1.14 6.64 6.80
CA ARG A 108 0.40 7.64 7.57
C ARG A 108 -1.10 7.31 7.56
N ALA A 109 -1.73 7.38 8.72
CA ALA A 109 -3.18 7.27 8.89
C ALA A 109 -3.77 8.60 9.40
N THR A 110 -4.87 9.05 8.78
CA THR A 110 -5.55 10.29 9.11
C THR A 110 -7.06 10.05 9.22
N PRO A 111 -7.67 10.19 10.42
CA PRO A 111 -9.11 10.09 10.57
C PRO A 111 -9.81 11.28 9.89
N GLY A 112 -10.91 10.99 9.19
CA GLY A 112 -11.74 12.03 8.60
C GLY A 112 -12.38 12.92 9.67
N GLY A 113 -12.32 14.24 9.48
CA GLY A 113 -12.91 15.22 10.41
C GLY A 113 -12.01 15.64 11.56
N TYR A 114 -10.75 15.19 11.59
CA TYR A 114 -9.78 15.56 12.62
C TYR A 114 -8.42 15.93 12.01
N ASP A 115 -7.65 16.75 12.71
CA ASP A 115 -6.32 17.22 12.28
C ASP A 115 -5.18 16.29 12.73
N ASN A 116 -5.47 15.33 13.62
CA ASN A 116 -4.45 14.40 14.07
C ASN A 116 -4.07 13.40 12.97
N SER A 117 -2.85 12.89 13.04
CA SER A 117 -2.40 11.82 12.18
C SER A 117 -1.44 10.90 12.91
N PHE A 118 -1.45 9.65 12.51
CA PHE A 118 -0.56 8.61 13.01
C PHE A 118 0.41 8.22 11.92
N GLU A 119 1.66 7.96 12.27
CA GLU A 119 2.72 7.62 11.32
C GLU A 119 3.60 6.52 11.89
N ALA A 120 3.98 5.58 11.04
CA ALA A 120 5.09 4.68 11.31
C ALA A 120 5.99 4.57 10.06
N ARG A 121 7.25 4.20 10.29
CA ARG A 121 8.26 4.01 9.24
C ARG A 121 8.86 2.64 9.37
N GLY A 122 9.09 1.97 8.25
CA GLY A 122 9.64 0.64 8.20
C GLY A 122 10.38 0.37 6.91
N THR A 123 10.52 -0.91 6.58
CA THR A 123 11.19 -1.38 5.37
C THR A 123 10.31 -2.39 4.65
N CYS A 124 10.48 -2.49 3.33
CA CYS A 124 9.81 -3.49 2.52
C CYS A 124 10.81 -4.40 1.81
N LYS A 125 10.38 -5.62 1.54
CA LYS A 125 11.03 -6.57 0.63
C LYS A 125 10.06 -6.93 -0.49
N SER A 126 10.59 -7.15 -1.68
CA SER A 126 9.78 -7.74 -2.75
C SER A 126 9.59 -9.22 -2.44
N ILE A 127 8.38 -9.74 -2.63
CA ILE A 127 8.04 -11.16 -2.44
C ILE A 127 7.41 -11.77 -3.69
#